data_AF-A0A075KA43-F1
#
_entry.id   AF-A0A075KA43-F1
#
_cell.length_a   1.000
_cell.length_b   1.000
_cell.length_c   1.000
_cell.angle_alpha   90.00
_cell.angle_beta   90.00
_cell.angle_gamma   90.00
#
_symmetry.space_group_name_H-M   'P 1'
#
loop_
_entity.id
_entity.type
_entity.pdbx_description
1 polymer ?
#
loop_
_entity_poly.entity_id
_entity_poly.type
_entity_poly.pdbx_seq_one_letter_code
_entity_poly.pdbx_strand_id
1 'polypeptide(L)'
;MPKCQFCGNMKSFGASKIPPSATCANGPISGIIGEFNQEKELIFMHSSGATKAIINAVSQNPQEFFDVCVRCGETSIAWDDYA
;
A
#
# COMPACT_ATOMS: atom_id res chain seq x y z
N MET A 1 -11.64 1.34 -2.01
CA MET A 1 -10.47 1.99 -1.34
C MET A 1 -10.03 1.14 -0.15
N PRO A 2 -8.73 1.06 0.17
CA PRO A 2 -8.29 0.36 1.37
C PRO A 2 -8.68 1.11 2.64
N LYS A 3 -9.20 0.37 3.62
CA LYS A 3 -9.45 0.84 4.97
C LYS A 3 -8.95 -0.21 5.96
N CYS A 4 -8.05 0.20 6.84
CA CYS A 4 -7.61 -0.65 7.94
C CYS A 4 -8.76 -0.82 8.93
N GLN A 5 -9.19 -2.07 9.13
CA GLN A 5 -10.27 -2.42 10.05
C GLN A 5 -9.86 -2.28 11.52
N PHE A 6 -8.55 -2.23 11.81
CA PHE A 6 -8.03 -2.17 13.17
C PHE A 6 -7.88 -0.72 13.69
N CYS A 7 -7.17 0.14 12.95
CA CYS A 7 -6.91 1.52 13.38
C CYS A 7 -7.70 2.60 12.62
N GLY A 8 -8.55 2.19 11.67
CA GLY A 8 -9.32 3.10 10.82
C GLY A 8 -8.47 3.90 9.82
N ASN A 9 -7.20 3.56 9.64
CA ASN A 9 -6.35 4.20 8.64
C ASN A 9 -6.93 4.03 7.24
N MET A 10 -6.92 5.11 6.48
CA MET A 10 -7.43 5.23 5.12
C MET A 10 -6.47 5.99 4.20
N LYS A 11 -5.32 6.43 4.74
CA LYS A 11 -4.40 7.33 4.04
C LYS A 11 -3.26 6.60 3.37
N SER A 12 -2.60 5.68 4.07
CA SER A 12 -1.35 5.10 3.57
C SER A 12 -1.33 3.59 3.78
N PHE A 13 -1.01 2.83 2.73
CA PHE A 13 -0.96 1.37 2.77
C PHE A 13 0.28 0.87 2.04
N GLY A 14 0.87 -0.20 2.58
CA GLY A 14 2.04 -0.86 2.03
C GLY A 14 1.67 -2.16 1.33
N ALA A 15 2.57 -2.64 0.48
CA ALA A 15 2.44 -3.93 -0.19
C ALA A 15 3.41 -4.97 0.37
N SER A 16 2.91 -5.95 1.14
CA SER A 16 3.76 -6.98 1.75
C SER A 16 4.53 -7.80 0.69
N LYS A 17 3.91 -8.01 -0.47
CA LYS A 17 4.46 -8.78 -1.60
C LYS A 17 5.69 -8.13 -2.24
N ILE A 18 5.95 -6.86 -1.96
CA ILE A 18 7.06 -6.12 -2.55
C ILE A 18 8.05 -5.79 -1.43
N PRO A 19 9.16 -6.54 -1.33
CA PRO A 19 10.15 -6.29 -0.29
C PRO A 19 10.82 -4.92 -0.53
N PRO A 20 11.19 -4.20 0.54
CA PRO A 20 11.96 -2.97 0.42
C PRO A 20 13.34 -3.25 -0.19
N SER A 21 13.88 -2.29 -0.95
CA SER A 21 15.21 -2.38 -1.56
C SER A 21 16.38 -2.55 -0.59
N ALA A 22 16.19 -2.21 0.69
CA ALA A 22 17.22 -2.32 1.72
C ALA A 22 16.66 -3.05 2.94
N THR A 23 17.19 -4.25 3.20
CA THR A 23 16.84 -5.13 4.33
C THR A 23 17.43 -4.66 5.66
N CYS A 24 18.33 -3.68 5.66
CA CYS A 24 19.23 -3.37 6.78
C CYS A 24 19.13 -1.95 7.34
N ALA A 25 18.22 -1.12 6.84
CA ALA A 25 17.88 0.16 7.47
C ALA A 25 16.45 0.06 8.04
N ASN A 26 16.08 0.93 8.99
CA ASN A 26 14.70 1.13 9.46
C ASN A 26 13.81 1.71 8.34
N GLY A 27 13.81 1.05 7.19
CA GLY A 27 13.14 1.44 5.97
C GLY A 27 11.65 1.13 6.04
N PRO A 28 10.89 1.63 5.07
CA PRO A 28 9.47 1.36 4.99
C PRO A 28 9.20 -0.15 5.05
N ILE A 29 8.13 -0.52 5.76
CA ILE A 29 7.68 -1.91 5.96
C ILE A 29 7.46 -2.64 4.62
N SER A 30 7.33 -1.88 3.52
CA SER A 30 7.16 -2.36 2.15
C SER A 30 8.01 -1.56 1.16
N GLY A 31 8.41 -2.22 0.07
CA GLY A 31 9.03 -1.58 -1.09
C GLY A 31 8.06 -0.73 -1.93
N ILE A 32 6.75 -0.78 -1.67
CA ILE A 32 5.79 0.21 -2.16
C ILE A 32 4.84 0.67 -1.06
N ILE A 33 4.68 1.99 -0.93
CA ILE A 33 3.63 2.63 -0.13
C ILE A 33 2.75 3.46 -1.05
N GLY A 34 1.45 3.20 -1.01
CA GLY A 34 0.43 3.99 -1.69
C GLY A 34 -0.24 4.94 -0.71
N GLU A 35 -0.39 6.20 -1.10
CA GLU A 35 -1.13 7.22 -0.40
C GLU A 35 -2.43 7.54 -1.12
N PHE A 36 -3.52 7.54 -0.37
CA PHE A 36 -4.89 7.74 -0.82
C PHE A 36 -5.44 9.01 -0.20
N ASN A 37 -6.16 9.81 -1.00
CA ASN A 37 -6.87 10.98 -0.52
C ASN A 37 -8.25 10.61 0.07
N GLN A 38 -8.95 11.61 0.59
CA GLN A 38 -10.32 11.44 1.10
C GLN A 38 -11.34 11.19 -0.02
N GLU A 39 -10.99 11.53 -1.27
CA GLU A 39 -11.79 11.30 -2.48
C GLU A 39 -11.62 9.89 -3.04
N LYS A 40 -10.90 9.01 -2.31
CA LYS A 40 -10.69 7.59 -2.62
C LYS A 40 -9.75 7.31 -3.79
N GLU A 41 -8.94 8.29 -4.18
CA GLU A 41 -7.97 8.19 -5.25
C GLU A 41 -6.56 8.00 -4.70
N LEU A 42 -5.77 7.16 -5.40
CA LEU A 42 -4.35 7.03 -5.14
C LEU A 42 -3.66 8.31 -5.63
N ILE A 43 -3.19 9.15 -4.70
CA ILE A 43 -2.54 10.43 -5.00
C ILE A 43 -1.04 10.28 -5.19
N PHE A 44 -0.40 9.41 -4.41
CA PHE A 44 1.04 9.20 -4.44
C PHE A 44 1.38 7.74 -4.25
N MET A 45 2.42 7.30 -4.95
CA MET A 45 2.99 5.96 -4.80
C MET A 45 4.49 6.10 -4.58
N HIS A 46 4.92 5.84 -3.35
CA HIS A 46 6.33 5.74 -3.00
C HIS A 46 6.81 4.33 -3.34
N SER A 47 7.72 4.22 -4.30
CA SER A 47 8.37 2.94 -4.63
C SER A 47 9.85 3.01 -4.29
N SER A 48 10.34 2.00 -3.58
CA SER A 48 11.73 1.86 -3.15
C SER A 48 12.17 0.42 -3.40
N GLY A 49 12.67 0.18 -4.61
CA GLY A 49 13.08 -1.15 -5.09
C GLY A 49 12.10 -1.84 -6.03
N ALA A 50 10.96 -1.23 -6.34
CA ALA A 50 10.02 -1.79 -7.31
C ALA A 50 10.43 -1.46 -8.75
N THR A 51 10.34 -2.44 -9.64
CA THR A 51 10.54 -2.22 -11.08
C THR A 51 9.33 -1.52 -11.69
N LYS A 52 9.52 -0.87 -12.86
CA LYS A 52 8.41 -0.25 -13.61
C LYS A 52 7.26 -1.22 -13.89
N ALA A 53 7.55 -2.51 -14.11
CA ALA A 53 6.54 -3.54 -14.32
C ALA A 53 5.66 -3.74 -13.06
N ILE A 54 6.28 -3.78 -11.89
CA ILE A 54 5.59 -3.90 -10.60
C ILE A 54 4.74 -2.65 -10.33
N ILE A 55 5.31 -1.46 -10.53
CA ILE A 55 4.58 -0.19 -10.38
C ILE A 55 3.33 -0.17 -11.27
N ASN A 56 3.47 -0.59 -12.53
CA ASN A 56 2.34 -0.64 -13.46
C ASN A 56 1.27 -1.66 -13.01
N ALA A 57 1.69 -2.85 -12.55
CA ALA A 57 0.77 -3.86 -12.02
C ALA A 57 0.01 -3.35 -10.78
N VAL A 58 0.70 -2.65 -9.88
CA VAL A 58 0.11 -2.04 -8.67
C VAL A 58 -0.87 -0.93 -9.03
N SER A 59 -0.55 -0.10 -10.02
CA SER A 59 -1.47 0.91 -10.52
C SER A 59 -2.72 0.32 -11.17
N GLN A 60 -2.59 -0.84 -11.84
CA GLN A 60 -3.72 -1.53 -12.47
C GLN A 60 -4.60 -2.25 -11.45
N ASN A 61 -4.01 -2.87 -10.42
CA ASN A 61 -4.72 -3.69 -9.44
C ASN A 61 -4.32 -3.35 -8.00
N PRO A 62 -4.50 -2.11 -7.52
CA PRO A 62 -3.99 -1.68 -6.21
C PRO A 62 -4.50 -2.54 -5.04
N GLN A 63 -5.71 -3.09 -5.17
CA GLN A 63 -6.33 -3.97 -4.17
C GLN A 63 -5.58 -5.28 -3.91
N GLU A 64 -4.85 -5.78 -4.90
CA GLU A 64 -4.11 -7.04 -4.79
C GLU A 64 -2.73 -6.86 -4.14
N PHE A 65 -2.25 -5.61 -4.10
CA PHE A 65 -0.93 -5.26 -3.62
C PHE A 65 -0.98 -4.57 -2.26
N PHE A 66 -1.86 -3.60 -2.03
CA PHE A 66 -1.90 -2.82 -0.79
C PHE A 66 -2.67 -3.54 0.31
N ASP A 67 -1.99 -4.47 0.97
CA ASP A 67 -2.52 -5.37 1.98
C ASP A 67 -2.03 -5.06 3.41
N VAL A 68 -1.13 -4.09 3.60
CA VAL A 68 -0.57 -3.75 4.92
C VAL A 68 -0.92 -2.32 5.31
N CYS A 69 -1.38 -2.13 6.53
CA CYS A 69 -1.52 -0.79 7.10
C CYS A 69 -0.16 -0.29 7.58
N VAL A 70 0.40 0.75 6.95
CA VAL A 70 1.69 1.32 7.40
C VAL A 70 1.61 2.01 8.77
N ARG A 71 0.39 2.32 9.25
CA ARG A 71 0.17 2.99 10.54
C ARG A 71 0.24 2.03 11.73
N CYS A 72 -0.25 0.80 11.58
CA CYS A 72 -0.34 -0.16 12.69
C CYS A 72 0.25 -1.54 12.38
N GLY A 73 0.71 -1.78 11.16
CA GLY A 73 1.28 -3.06 10.70
C GLY A 73 0.24 -4.13 10.37
N GLU A 74 -1.04 -3.89 10.64
CA GLU A 74 -2.11 -4.87 10.46
C GLU A 74 -2.40 -5.13 8.97
N THR A 75 -2.76 -6.37 8.64
CA THR A 75 -3.08 -6.83 7.27
C THR A 75 -4.59 -6.88 6.99
N SER A 76 -5.40 -6.64 8.01
CA SER A 76 -6.86 -6.56 7.93
C SER A 76 -7.31 -5.27 7.23
N ILE A 77 -7.16 -5.24 5.90
CA ILE A 77 -7.55 -4.12 5.02
C ILE A 77 -8.83 -4.48 4.28
N ALA A 78 -9.91 -3.75 4.54
CA ALA A 78 -11.11 -3.85 3.74
C ALA A 78 -10.97 -2.98 2.49
N TRP A 79 -11.28 -3.56 1.35
CA TRP A 79 -11.47 -2.84 0.10
C TRP A 79 -12.96 -2.70 -0.11
N ASP A 80 -13.46 -1.47 -0.04
CA ASP A 80 -14.83 -1.16 -0.44
C ASP A 80 -14.90 -1.44 -1.95
N ASP A 81 -15.50 -2.58 -2.29
CA ASP A 81 -15.83 -3.01 -3.65
C ASP A 81 -16.88 -2.04 -4.17
N TYR A 82 -16.58 -1.34 -5.26
CA TYR A 82 -17.57 -0.50 -5.93
C TYR A 82 -18.61 -1.44 -6.57
N ALA A 83 -19.70 -1.71 -5.86
CA ALA A 83 -20.95 -2.16 -6.45
C ALA A 83 -21.75 -0.96 -6.99
#